data_AF-A0A7Y1VWI1-F1
#
_entry.id   AF-A0A7Y1VWI1-F1
#
_cell.length_a   1.000
_cell.length_b   1.000
_cell.length_c   1.000
_cell.angle_alpha   90.00
_cell.angle_beta   90.00
_cell.angle_gamma   90.00
#
_symmetry.space_group_name_H-M   'P 1'
#
loop_
_entity.id
_entity.type
_entity.pdbx_description
1 polymer ?
#
loop_
_entity_poly.entity_id
_entity_poly.type
_entity_poly.pdbx_seq_one_letter_code
_entity_poly.pdbx_strand_id
1 'polypeptide(L)'
;MVNQGSKFIVLGILTILPLFVFPAGNVQIPKDSFWISVKDTQRILLNLNYDPIGLPETYSSDIFTQVCETGECKPVRIKLFWDLMGQYLHYEMPDGAILTKLDHVPFNENDYIKFGIILSSSQSMLEDFDITLLPGSREKASLAQIDGITGATPKSISSDIVDGAVYTCHTIWHLAHGAVQDSIALLTLDIADKDLMMHLLNHPNDDYQRWCIDHVFLEYPKEREFLNLIFSKINNENIFIAKHILRQLPEAILAQDWVQQVVWMKYGELPYSLQILTLRRFQAILLSSSLESKISGYKNSANFEQSKLLDQIRFKK
;
A
#
# COMPACT_ATOMS: atom_id res chain seq x y z
N MET A 1 62.99 13.34 70.44
CA MET A 1 64.07 12.60 69.75
C MET A 1 63.43 11.89 68.57
N VAL A 2 63.44 12.49 67.37
CA VAL A 2 64.28 12.11 66.21
C VAL A 2 64.08 10.62 65.84
N ASN A 3 63.25 10.29 64.83
CA ASN A 3 63.57 10.04 63.39
C ASN A 3 64.40 8.74 63.21
N GLN A 4 64.18 7.76 62.32
CA GLN A 4 63.59 7.59 60.97
C GLN A 4 63.27 6.06 60.78
N GLY A 5 62.53 5.54 59.79
CA GLY A 5 62.14 6.11 58.50
C GLY A 5 61.28 5.20 57.59
N SER A 6 60.95 5.80 56.43
CA SER A 6 60.71 5.24 55.09
C SER A 6 59.58 4.21 54.93
N LYS A 7 58.34 4.60 54.61
CA LYS A 7 57.76 4.92 53.27
C LYS A 7 57.98 3.86 52.17
N PHE A 8 56.96 3.04 51.93
CA PHE A 8 56.60 2.48 50.62
C PHE A 8 55.07 2.45 50.49
N ILE A 9 54.52 3.22 49.54
CA ILE A 9 53.11 3.15 49.13
C ILE A 9 53.10 2.40 47.79
N VAL A 10 52.43 1.24 47.77
CA VAL A 10 52.23 0.45 46.55
C VAL A 10 51.15 1.15 45.72
N LEU A 11 51.56 1.66 44.55
CA LEU A 11 50.67 2.22 43.55
C LEU A 11 50.04 1.06 42.75
N GLY A 12 48.77 0.77 43.00
CA GLY A 12 48.00 -0.19 42.21
C GLY A 12 47.73 0.38 40.82
N ILE A 13 48.37 -0.18 39.79
CA ILE A 13 48.06 0.11 38.38
C ILE A 13 46.76 -0.62 38.05
N LEU A 14 45.65 0.11 38.00
CA LEU A 14 44.41 -0.36 37.40
C LEU A 14 44.59 -0.29 35.87
N THR A 15 44.95 -1.41 35.25
CA THR A 15 44.97 -1.51 33.79
C THR A 15 43.55 -1.44 33.27
N ILE A 16 43.15 -0.24 32.84
CA ILE A 16 41.93 -0.04 32.05
C ILE A 16 42.18 -0.72 30.70
N LEU A 17 41.59 -1.92 30.51
CA LEU A 17 41.44 -2.47 29.17
C LEU A 17 40.64 -1.44 28.35
N PRO A 18 41.09 -1.05 27.15
CA PRO A 18 40.28 -0.21 26.30
C PRO A 18 39.04 -1.01 25.92
N LEU A 19 37.89 -0.60 26.46
CA LEU A 19 36.59 -0.88 25.88
C LEU A 19 36.70 -0.43 24.43
N PHE A 20 36.75 -1.41 23.51
CA PHE A 20 36.46 -1.17 22.11
C PHE A 20 35.02 -0.71 22.03
N VAL A 21 34.83 0.61 22.15
CA VAL A 21 33.63 1.28 21.70
C VAL A 21 33.65 1.12 20.19
N PHE A 22 32.90 0.15 19.68
CA PHE A 22 32.54 0.15 18.27
C PHE A 22 31.94 1.52 17.97
N PRO A 23 32.45 2.28 16.98
CA PRO A 23 31.78 3.49 16.59
C PRO A 23 30.39 3.07 16.13
N ALA A 24 29.36 3.48 16.87
CA ALA A 24 28.02 3.57 16.34
C ALA A 24 28.14 4.57 15.20
N GLY A 25 28.41 4.07 13.99
CA GLY A 25 28.30 4.88 12.79
C GLY A 25 26.88 5.42 12.82
N ASN A 26 26.75 6.75 12.89
CA ASN A 26 25.51 7.41 12.56
C ASN A 26 25.22 7.02 11.10
N VAL A 27 24.49 5.92 10.91
CA VAL A 27 23.91 5.59 9.61
C VAL A 27 22.89 6.68 9.37
N GLN A 28 23.31 7.71 8.63
CA GLN A 28 22.41 8.76 8.20
C GLN A 28 21.43 8.09 7.24
N ILE A 29 20.20 7.95 7.70
CA ILE A 29 19.11 7.43 6.87
C ILE A 29 18.91 8.45 5.74
N PRO A 30 18.87 8.02 4.46
CA PRO A 30 18.56 8.94 3.37
C PRO A 30 17.24 9.65 3.63
N LYS A 31 17.10 10.87 3.10
CA LYS A 31 15.92 11.72 3.33
C LYS A 31 14.61 11.02 2.93
N ASP A 32 14.68 10.14 1.93
CA ASP A 32 13.53 9.50 1.30
C ASP A 32 13.45 8.01 1.69
N SER A 33 13.91 7.69 2.90
CA SER A 33 13.84 6.34 3.46
C SER A 33 13.10 6.32 4.82
N PHE A 34 12.27 5.30 5.01
CA PHE A 34 11.33 5.19 6.13
C PHE A 34 11.47 3.83 6.82
N TRP A 35 11.59 3.84 8.14
CA TRP A 35 11.52 2.61 8.93
C TRP A 35 10.07 2.23 9.19
N ILE A 36 9.70 1.02 8.81
CA ILE A 36 8.38 0.47 9.12
C ILE A 36 8.50 -0.82 9.92
N SER A 37 7.50 -1.09 10.76
CA SER A 37 7.42 -2.32 11.56
C SER A 37 6.54 -3.32 10.82
N VAL A 38 7.08 -4.51 10.53
CA VAL A 38 6.33 -5.59 9.88
C VAL A 38 5.80 -6.58 10.94
N LYS A 39 6.55 -6.78 12.03
CA LYS A 39 6.17 -7.52 13.24
C LYS A 39 6.72 -6.80 14.46
N ASP A 40 6.34 -7.22 15.67
CA ASP A 40 6.71 -6.57 16.95
C ASP A 40 8.20 -6.25 17.10
N THR A 41 9.09 -7.01 16.44
CA THR A 41 10.54 -6.80 16.51
C THR A 41 11.22 -6.63 15.14
N GLN A 42 10.52 -6.85 14.03
CA GLN A 42 11.13 -6.79 12.69
C GLN A 42 10.81 -5.46 12.03
N ARG A 43 11.88 -4.72 11.69
CA ARG A 43 11.79 -3.47 10.94
C ARG A 43 12.46 -3.63 9.57
N ILE A 44 11.87 -3.00 8.57
CA ILE A 44 12.46 -2.90 7.23
C ILE A 44 12.60 -1.43 6.84
N LEU A 45 13.59 -1.14 6.00
CA LEU A 45 13.85 0.20 5.48
C LEU A 45 13.23 0.32 4.09
N LEU A 46 12.11 1.02 4.00
CA LEU A 46 11.53 1.40 2.72
C LEU A 46 12.29 2.59 2.15
N ASN A 47 12.53 2.58 0.85
CA ASN A 47 13.14 3.67 0.10
C ASN A 47 12.15 4.12 -0.97
N LEU A 48 11.87 5.42 -1.02
CA LEU A 48 11.08 6.02 -2.07
C LEU A 48 11.95 6.26 -3.30
N ASN A 49 11.47 5.77 -4.44
CA ASN A 49 12.10 5.94 -5.74
C ASN A 49 11.33 6.99 -6.54
N TYR A 50 12.07 7.70 -7.39
CA TYR A 50 11.54 8.78 -8.22
C TYR A 50 11.67 8.43 -9.70
N ASP A 51 10.71 8.91 -10.48
CA ASP A 51 10.75 8.86 -11.93
C ASP A 51 11.84 9.82 -12.49
N PRO A 52 12.11 9.79 -13.82
CA PRO A 52 13.10 10.67 -14.43
C PRO A 52 12.80 12.18 -14.34
N ILE A 53 11.55 12.57 -14.04
CA ILE A 53 11.15 13.98 -13.87
C ILE A 53 11.16 14.41 -12.38
N GLY A 54 11.51 13.50 -11.47
CA GLY A 54 11.69 13.77 -10.05
C GLY A 54 10.41 13.62 -9.22
N LEU A 55 9.37 12.95 -9.74
CA LEU A 55 8.16 12.64 -8.99
C LEU A 55 8.27 11.28 -8.29
N PRO A 56 7.74 11.13 -7.06
CA PRO A 56 7.56 9.84 -6.41
C PRO A 56 6.89 8.82 -7.35
N GLU A 57 7.44 7.61 -7.47
CA GLU A 57 6.95 6.58 -8.41
C GLU A 57 6.70 5.22 -7.73
N THR A 58 7.67 4.74 -6.95
CA THR A 58 7.59 3.43 -6.29
C THR A 58 8.27 3.45 -4.93
N TYR A 59 7.95 2.49 -4.08
CA TYR A 59 8.75 2.15 -2.91
C TYR A 59 9.54 0.87 -3.16
N SER A 60 10.71 0.75 -2.54
CA SER A 60 11.48 -0.49 -2.54
C SER A 60 12.16 -0.77 -1.22
N SER A 61 12.37 -2.04 -0.90
CA SER A 61 13.12 -2.45 0.28
C SER A 61 14.01 -3.65 -0.05
N ASP A 62 15.27 -3.56 0.38
CA ASP A 62 16.16 -4.70 0.46
C ASP A 62 15.80 -5.52 1.71
N ILE A 63 15.32 -6.73 1.49
CA ILE A 63 14.89 -7.64 2.55
C ILE A 63 16.00 -8.65 2.82
N PHE A 64 16.40 -8.72 4.08
CA PHE A 64 17.20 -9.81 4.63
C PHE A 64 16.42 -10.51 5.74
N THR A 65 16.01 -11.75 5.49
CA THR A 65 15.20 -12.49 6.48
C THR A 65 15.64 -13.95 6.59
N GLN A 66 15.56 -14.47 7.81
CA GLN A 66 15.66 -15.92 8.02
C GLN A 66 14.33 -16.54 7.62
N VAL A 67 14.37 -17.64 6.87
CA VAL A 67 13.18 -18.32 6.34
C VAL A 67 12.92 -19.67 7.02
N CYS A 68 13.53 -19.93 8.18
CA CYS A 68 13.08 -20.98 9.07
C CYS A 68 13.53 -20.73 10.51
N GLU A 69 12.84 -21.37 11.44
CA GLU A 69 13.02 -21.14 12.88
C GLU A 69 14.22 -21.89 13.48
N THR A 70 14.69 -22.93 12.78
CA THR A 70 15.84 -23.76 13.19
C THR A 70 17.19 -23.13 12.83
N GLY A 71 17.20 -22.10 11.98
CA GLY A 71 18.42 -21.45 11.49
C GLY A 71 19.22 -22.32 10.49
N GLU A 72 18.71 -23.50 10.13
CA GLU A 72 19.33 -24.39 9.17
C GLU A 72 19.18 -23.88 7.73
N CYS A 73 18.24 -22.97 7.46
CA CYS A 73 18.00 -22.46 6.10
C CYS A 73 18.92 -21.28 5.78
N LYS A 74 19.34 -21.18 4.51
CA LYS A 74 20.06 -20.00 4.06
C LYS A 74 19.13 -18.78 4.16
N PRO A 75 19.61 -17.64 4.68
CA PRO A 75 18.81 -16.44 4.75
C PRO A 75 18.48 -15.95 3.34
N VAL A 76 17.28 -15.41 3.18
CA VAL A 76 16.83 -14.83 1.92
C VAL A 76 17.32 -13.40 1.83
N ARG A 77 17.83 -13.06 0.65
CA ARG A 77 18.13 -11.70 0.18
C ARG A 77 17.31 -11.45 -1.07
N ILE A 78 16.42 -10.47 -1.00
CA ILE A 78 15.49 -10.14 -2.08
C ILE A 78 15.16 -8.65 -1.98
N LYS A 79 15.02 -7.98 -3.12
CA LYS A 79 14.51 -6.61 -3.17
C LYS A 79 13.06 -6.66 -3.62
N LEU A 80 12.18 -6.02 -2.87
CA LEU A 80 10.75 -5.95 -3.18
C LEU A 80 10.38 -4.52 -3.59
N PHE A 81 9.41 -4.41 -4.49
CA PHE A 81 8.91 -3.14 -5.02
C PHE A 81 7.40 -3.04 -4.88
N TRP A 82 6.93 -1.85 -4.53
CA TRP A 82 5.53 -1.51 -4.40
C TRP A 82 5.22 -0.21 -5.11
N ASP A 83 3.98 -0.06 -5.53
CA ASP A 83 3.45 1.21 -6.04
C ASP A 83 3.16 2.19 -4.87
N LEU A 84 2.69 3.39 -5.18
CA LEU A 84 2.43 4.41 -4.17
C LEU A 84 1.18 4.12 -3.30
N MET A 85 0.35 3.14 -3.68
CA MET A 85 -0.78 2.66 -2.88
C MET A 85 -0.42 1.38 -2.10
N GLY A 86 0.85 0.96 -2.14
CA GLY A 86 1.34 -0.23 -1.45
C GLY A 86 1.01 -1.53 -2.18
N GLN A 87 0.56 -1.48 -3.44
CA GLN A 87 0.37 -2.69 -4.24
C GLN A 87 1.73 -3.24 -4.64
N TYR A 88 1.96 -4.53 -4.38
CA TYR A 88 3.18 -5.20 -4.80
C TYR A 88 3.32 -5.18 -6.34
N LEU A 89 4.51 -4.80 -6.82
CA LEU A 89 4.83 -4.72 -8.23
C LEU A 89 5.62 -5.94 -8.69
N HIS A 90 6.82 -6.12 -8.13
CA HIS A 90 7.75 -7.18 -8.50
C HIS A 90 8.87 -7.32 -7.45
N TYR A 91 9.74 -8.30 -7.68
CA TYR A 91 10.95 -8.51 -6.92
C TYR A 91 12.18 -8.54 -7.83
N GLU A 92 13.33 -8.25 -7.25
CA GLU A 92 14.64 -8.44 -7.86
C GLU A 92 15.53 -9.27 -6.94
N MET A 93 16.40 -10.08 -7.55
CA MET A 93 17.43 -10.81 -6.82
C MET A 93 18.73 -10.00 -6.84
N PRO A 94 19.29 -9.64 -5.67
CA PRO A 94 20.61 -9.03 -5.61
C PRO A 94 21.68 -9.91 -6.25
N ASP A 95 22.73 -9.30 -6.80
CA ASP A 95 23.82 -10.03 -7.45
C ASP A 95 24.41 -11.13 -6.56
N GLY A 96 24.44 -12.36 -7.08
CA GLY A 96 24.95 -13.54 -6.38
C GLY A 96 24.04 -14.10 -5.28
N ALA A 97 22.87 -13.50 -5.02
CA ALA A 97 21.87 -14.07 -4.13
C ALA A 97 21.07 -15.17 -4.84
N ILE A 98 20.76 -16.25 -4.12
CA ILE A 98 19.90 -17.34 -4.60
C ILE A 98 18.88 -17.70 -3.53
N LEU A 99 17.68 -18.07 -3.97
CA LEU A 99 16.70 -18.73 -3.14
C LEU A 99 17.00 -20.23 -3.08
N THR A 100 16.73 -20.85 -1.94
CA THR A 100 16.88 -22.29 -1.75
C THR A 100 15.60 -22.89 -1.18
N LYS A 101 15.31 -24.12 -1.62
CA LYS A 101 14.32 -25.03 -1.05
C LYS A 101 14.91 -25.73 0.20
N LEU A 102 14.14 -26.67 0.75
CA LEU A 102 14.61 -27.65 1.73
C LEU A 102 15.93 -28.29 1.26
N ASP A 103 16.76 -28.67 2.23
CA ASP A 103 18.09 -29.24 2.01
C ASP A 103 19.04 -28.34 1.19
N HIS A 104 18.82 -27.02 1.24
CA HIS A 104 19.63 -26.01 0.54
C HIS A 104 19.66 -26.14 -0.99
N VAL A 105 18.71 -26.85 -1.57
CA VAL A 105 18.62 -27.03 -3.02
C VAL A 105 18.29 -25.68 -3.67
N PRO A 106 19.12 -25.14 -4.57
CA PRO A 106 18.83 -23.88 -5.26
C PRO A 106 17.52 -23.92 -6.04
N PHE A 107 16.84 -22.78 -6.10
CA PHE A 107 15.74 -22.57 -7.04
C PHE A 107 16.24 -22.72 -8.47
N ASN A 108 15.50 -23.45 -9.29
CA ASN A 108 15.66 -23.44 -10.74
C ASN A 108 14.79 -22.35 -11.38
N GLU A 109 14.89 -22.19 -12.70
CA GLU A 109 14.12 -21.16 -13.44
C GLU A 109 12.60 -21.28 -13.24
N ASN A 110 12.06 -22.50 -13.26
CA ASN A 110 10.63 -22.73 -13.06
C ASN A 110 10.20 -22.39 -11.62
N ASP A 111 11.07 -22.61 -10.64
CA ASP A 111 10.81 -22.22 -9.25
C ASP A 111 10.68 -20.69 -9.13
N TYR A 112 11.58 -19.93 -9.78
CA TYR A 112 11.51 -18.46 -9.78
C TYR A 112 10.28 -17.92 -10.52
N ILE A 113 9.89 -18.55 -11.64
CA ILE A 113 8.66 -18.21 -12.35
C ILE A 113 7.45 -18.46 -11.44
N LYS A 114 7.36 -19.65 -10.82
CA LYS A 114 6.26 -19.97 -9.91
C LYS A 114 6.23 -19.03 -8.70
N PHE A 115 7.39 -18.73 -8.12
CA PHE A 115 7.53 -17.79 -7.02
C PHE A 115 7.04 -16.39 -7.40
N GLY A 116 7.38 -15.89 -8.59
CA GLY A 116 6.85 -14.64 -9.10
C GLY A 116 5.33 -14.64 -9.22
N ILE A 117 4.75 -15.70 -9.79
CA ILE A 117 3.29 -15.86 -9.90
C ILE A 117 2.62 -15.84 -8.52
N ILE A 118 3.21 -16.52 -7.53
CA ILE A 118 2.71 -16.54 -6.14
C ILE A 118 2.70 -15.13 -5.56
N LEU A 119 3.81 -14.40 -5.68
CA LEU A 119 3.91 -13.05 -5.13
C LEU A 119 3.00 -12.05 -5.86
N SER A 120 2.72 -12.24 -7.14
CA SER A 120 1.78 -11.38 -7.88
C SER A 120 0.31 -11.66 -7.54
N SER A 121 -0.01 -12.75 -6.83
CA SER A 121 -1.38 -13.06 -6.41
C SER A 121 -1.68 -12.45 -5.05
N SER A 122 -2.40 -11.32 -5.02
CA SER A 122 -2.84 -10.69 -3.76
C SER A 122 -3.93 -11.50 -3.04
N GLN A 123 -4.62 -12.40 -3.73
CA GLN A 123 -5.51 -13.39 -3.13
C GLN A 123 -4.77 -14.72 -3.11
N SER A 124 -4.31 -15.16 -1.94
CA SER A 124 -3.59 -16.42 -1.79
C SER A 124 -4.09 -17.19 -0.59
N MET A 125 -4.09 -18.51 -0.70
CA MET A 125 -4.30 -19.41 0.44
C MET A 125 -3.22 -19.25 1.52
N LEU A 126 -2.11 -18.57 1.21
CA LEU A 126 -1.08 -18.24 2.20
C LEU A 126 -1.57 -17.23 3.24
N GLU A 127 -2.52 -16.35 2.91
CA GLU A 127 -3.02 -15.30 3.81
C GLU A 127 -3.49 -15.84 5.16
N ASP A 128 -4.33 -16.88 5.12
CA ASP A 128 -4.88 -17.55 6.31
C ASP A 128 -4.04 -18.76 6.75
N PHE A 129 -2.93 -19.05 6.07
CA PHE A 129 -2.14 -20.24 6.37
C PHE A 129 -1.29 -20.05 7.62
N ASP A 130 -1.62 -20.82 8.66
CA ASP A 130 -0.80 -20.91 9.86
C ASP A 130 0.47 -21.75 9.60
N ILE A 131 1.57 -21.02 9.41
CA ILE A 131 2.88 -21.60 9.14
C ILE A 131 3.42 -22.46 10.28
N THR A 132 2.96 -22.27 11.52
CA THR A 132 3.38 -23.08 12.69
C THR A 132 2.93 -24.54 12.55
N LEU A 133 1.93 -24.81 11.71
CA LEU A 133 1.44 -26.16 11.42
C LEU A 133 2.42 -27.00 10.61
N LEU A 134 3.47 -26.40 10.03
CA LEU A 134 4.48 -27.15 9.29
C LEU A 134 5.40 -27.96 10.22
N PRO A 135 5.81 -29.18 9.83
CA PRO A 135 6.83 -29.93 10.54
C PRO A 135 8.15 -29.15 10.56
N GLY A 136 8.77 -29.02 11.75
CA GLY A 136 10.00 -28.24 11.96
C GLY A 136 9.79 -26.85 12.58
N SER A 137 8.56 -26.42 12.86
CA SER A 137 8.30 -25.25 13.72
C SER A 137 8.71 -25.54 15.18
N ARG A 138 9.20 -24.52 15.88
CA ARG A 138 9.61 -24.59 17.30
C ARG A 138 8.47 -25.04 18.20
N GLU A 139 7.24 -24.64 17.90
CA GLU A 139 6.05 -25.04 18.67
C GLU A 139 5.76 -26.55 18.57
N LYS A 140 5.99 -27.17 17.39
CA LYS A 140 5.90 -28.63 17.26
C LYS A 140 7.13 -29.36 17.78
N ALA A 141 8.30 -28.73 17.81
CA ALA A 141 9.49 -29.33 18.43
C ALA A 141 9.31 -29.59 19.93
N SER A 142 8.47 -28.80 20.63
CA SER A 142 8.08 -29.06 22.02
C SER A 142 7.05 -30.20 22.22
N LEU A 143 6.44 -30.71 21.15
CA LEU A 143 5.43 -31.79 21.17
C LEU A 143 5.94 -33.09 20.50
N ALA A 144 7.23 -33.14 20.14
CA ALA A 144 7.86 -34.21 19.36
C ALA A 144 8.10 -35.51 20.16
N GLN A 145 7.04 -36.06 20.75
CA GLN A 145 7.02 -37.41 21.30
C GLN A 145 5.81 -38.21 20.81
N ILE A 146 5.35 -37.94 19.58
CA ILE A 146 4.37 -38.74 18.88
C ILE A 146 4.88 -38.96 17.45
N ASP A 147 5.14 -40.22 17.14
CA ASP A 147 5.70 -40.76 15.91
C ASP A 147 4.73 -40.52 14.71
N GLY A 148 5.25 -40.05 13.57
CA GLY A 148 4.52 -40.06 12.29
C GLY A 148 4.06 -38.73 11.68
N ILE A 149 4.79 -37.61 11.82
CA ILE A 149 4.50 -36.39 11.03
C ILE A 149 5.39 -36.38 9.78
N THR A 150 4.79 -36.66 8.62
CA THR A 150 5.46 -36.60 7.32
C THR A 150 5.64 -35.14 6.88
N GLY A 151 6.81 -34.82 6.31
CA GLY A 151 7.20 -33.49 5.82
C GLY A 151 6.43 -32.97 4.60
N ALA A 152 5.21 -33.49 4.34
CA ALA A 152 4.46 -33.19 3.14
C ALA A 152 3.72 -31.85 3.25
N THR A 153 3.92 -30.97 2.27
CA THR A 153 3.10 -29.77 2.10
C THR A 153 1.62 -30.13 2.03
N PRO A 154 0.72 -29.44 2.76
CA PRO A 154 -0.72 -29.56 2.56
C PRO A 154 -1.13 -29.30 1.11
N LYS A 155 -1.94 -30.18 0.52
CA LYS A 155 -2.47 -30.01 -0.85
C LYS A 155 -3.27 -28.71 -1.02
N SER A 156 -3.81 -28.16 0.05
CA SER A 156 -4.60 -26.92 0.05
C SER A 156 -3.80 -25.69 -0.36
N ILE A 157 -2.46 -25.71 -0.23
CA ILE A 157 -1.59 -24.56 -0.58
C ILE A 157 -0.64 -24.85 -1.74
N SER A 158 -0.69 -26.04 -2.37
CA SER A 158 0.32 -26.48 -3.35
C SER A 158 0.39 -25.63 -4.63
N SER A 159 -0.70 -24.96 -4.99
CA SER A 159 -0.71 -23.98 -6.09
C SER A 159 0.07 -22.71 -5.73
N ASP A 160 0.10 -22.37 -4.45
CA ASP A 160 0.55 -21.08 -3.92
C ASP A 160 1.95 -21.16 -3.30
N ILE A 161 2.67 -22.25 -3.55
CA ILE A 161 4.03 -22.45 -3.04
C ILE A 161 4.96 -23.02 -4.10
N VAL A 162 6.25 -22.76 -3.97
CA VAL A 162 7.29 -23.60 -4.57
C VAL A 162 7.48 -24.82 -3.65
N ASP A 163 7.43 -26.02 -4.22
CA ASP A 163 7.57 -27.26 -3.46
C ASP A 163 8.92 -27.27 -2.72
N GLY A 164 8.88 -27.53 -1.41
CA GLY A 164 10.06 -27.44 -0.55
C GLY A 164 10.47 -26.00 -0.18
N ALA A 165 9.67 -24.97 -0.43
CA ALA A 165 9.98 -23.60 -0.03
C ALA A 165 8.77 -22.88 0.59
N VAL A 166 7.93 -23.61 1.34
CA VAL A 166 6.71 -23.07 1.96
C VAL A 166 6.99 -21.86 2.83
N TYR A 167 8.00 -21.94 3.72
CA TYR A 167 8.34 -20.83 4.60
C TYR A 167 8.80 -19.59 3.84
N THR A 168 9.63 -19.76 2.80
CA THR A 168 10.06 -18.66 1.94
C THR A 168 8.87 -18.01 1.23
N CYS A 169 7.99 -18.81 0.61
CA CYS A 169 6.81 -18.30 -0.08
C CYS A 169 5.89 -17.53 0.88
N HIS A 170 5.56 -18.11 2.02
CA HIS A 170 4.72 -17.49 3.04
C HIS A 170 5.33 -16.19 3.59
N THR A 171 6.61 -16.22 3.99
CA THR A 171 7.27 -15.05 4.59
C THR A 171 7.33 -13.88 3.62
N ILE A 172 7.73 -14.12 2.37
CA ILE A 172 7.87 -13.05 1.38
C ILE A 172 6.49 -12.57 0.90
N TRP A 173 5.51 -13.47 0.77
CA TRP A 173 4.14 -13.08 0.43
C TRP A 173 3.54 -12.14 1.49
N HIS A 174 3.70 -12.44 2.78
CA HIS A 174 3.23 -11.54 3.85
C HIS A 174 4.01 -10.23 3.95
N LEU A 175 5.27 -10.19 3.52
CA LEU A 175 5.99 -8.93 3.38
C LEU A 175 5.43 -8.11 2.20
N ALA A 176 5.11 -8.76 1.09
CA ALA A 176 4.57 -8.11 -0.09
C ALA A 176 3.13 -7.57 0.10
N HIS A 177 2.27 -8.30 0.81
CA HIS A 177 0.83 -8.02 0.92
C HIS A 177 0.34 -7.72 2.34
N GLY A 178 1.23 -7.68 3.34
CA GLY A 178 0.88 -7.42 4.73
C GLY A 178 1.15 -5.97 5.16
N ALA A 179 1.67 -5.81 6.39
CA ALA A 179 1.86 -4.51 7.05
C ALA A 179 2.67 -3.45 6.27
N VAL A 180 3.47 -3.88 5.28
CA VAL A 180 4.20 -2.97 4.39
C VAL A 180 3.25 -2.14 3.53
N GLN A 181 2.20 -2.78 2.97
CA GLN A 181 1.20 -2.12 2.14
C GLN A 181 0.48 -1.02 2.90
N ASP A 182 0.00 -1.31 4.11
CA ASP A 182 -0.69 -0.33 4.96
C ASP A 182 0.20 0.86 5.31
N SER A 183 1.48 0.60 5.57
CA SER A 183 2.46 1.64 5.90
C SER A 183 2.72 2.55 4.69
N ILE A 184 2.81 1.98 3.48
CA ILE A 184 3.05 2.76 2.26
C ILE A 184 1.92 3.75 2.00
N ALA A 185 0.66 3.35 2.15
CA ALA A 185 -0.47 4.25 1.90
C ALA A 185 -0.42 5.50 2.81
N LEU A 186 -0.02 5.33 4.08
CA LEU A 186 0.17 6.43 5.03
C LEU A 186 1.37 7.31 4.68
N LEU A 187 2.50 6.71 4.27
CA LEU A 187 3.68 7.44 3.84
C LEU A 187 3.41 8.27 2.58
N THR A 188 2.69 7.70 1.62
CA THR A 188 2.27 8.40 0.40
C THR A 188 1.43 9.62 0.73
N LEU A 189 0.51 9.52 1.72
CA LEU A 189 -0.26 10.68 2.17
C LEU A 189 0.62 11.79 2.75
N ASP A 190 1.65 11.44 3.53
CA ASP A 190 2.56 12.42 4.15
C ASP A 190 3.41 13.19 3.12
N ILE A 191 3.76 12.54 2.01
CA ILE A 191 4.57 13.16 0.94
C ILE A 191 3.73 13.77 -0.20
N ALA A 192 2.40 13.60 -0.18
CA ALA A 192 1.52 14.00 -1.28
C ALA A 192 1.32 15.52 -1.33
N ASP A 193 2.29 16.21 -1.93
CA ASP A 193 2.13 17.60 -2.31
C ASP A 193 1.17 17.78 -3.50
N LYS A 194 0.92 19.05 -3.85
CA LYS A 194 0.01 19.40 -4.93
C LYS A 194 0.43 18.76 -6.27
N ASP A 195 1.72 18.73 -6.57
CA ASP A 195 2.22 18.27 -7.88
C ASP A 195 2.08 16.74 -7.99
N LEU A 196 2.41 16.01 -6.92
CA LEU A 196 2.17 14.57 -6.85
C LEU A 196 0.67 14.26 -6.96
N MET A 197 -0.18 14.97 -6.21
CA MET A 197 -1.63 14.78 -6.26
C MET A 197 -2.22 15.01 -7.66
N MET A 198 -1.74 16.04 -8.38
CA MET A 198 -2.14 16.28 -9.76
C MET A 198 -1.66 15.16 -10.70
N HIS A 199 -0.43 14.69 -10.52
CA HIS A 199 0.13 13.58 -11.29
C HIS A 199 -0.70 12.30 -11.09
N LEU A 200 -0.94 11.90 -9.84
CA LEU A 200 -1.69 10.69 -9.47
C LEU A 200 -3.14 10.74 -9.95
N LEU A 201 -3.81 11.89 -9.83
CA LEU A 201 -5.16 12.07 -10.36
C LEU A 201 -5.21 11.92 -11.89
N ASN A 202 -4.16 12.29 -12.61
CA ASN A 202 -4.10 12.14 -14.06
C ASN A 202 -3.54 10.78 -14.52
N HIS A 203 -2.98 9.98 -13.61
CA HIS A 203 -2.38 8.69 -13.91
C HIS A 203 -3.45 7.66 -14.37
N PRO A 204 -3.14 6.75 -15.31
CA PRO A 204 -4.09 5.72 -15.77
C PRO A 204 -4.50 4.68 -14.72
N ASN A 205 -3.78 4.60 -13.59
CA ASN A 205 -4.15 3.71 -12.48
C ASN A 205 -5.39 4.24 -11.75
N ASP A 206 -6.48 3.48 -11.78
CA ASP A 206 -7.73 3.83 -11.13
C ASP A 206 -7.64 3.93 -9.60
N ASP A 207 -6.75 3.17 -8.96
CA ASP A 207 -6.55 3.25 -7.51
C ASP A 207 -5.93 4.58 -7.10
N TYR A 208 -4.98 5.09 -7.90
CA TYR A 208 -4.40 6.42 -7.70
C TYR A 208 -5.47 7.49 -7.85
N GLN A 209 -6.30 7.40 -8.89
CA GLN A 209 -7.38 8.34 -9.11
C GLN A 209 -8.40 8.32 -7.97
N ARG A 210 -8.84 7.13 -7.53
CA ARG A 210 -9.78 6.97 -6.41
C ARG A 210 -9.22 7.58 -5.13
N TRP A 211 -7.98 7.25 -4.79
CA TRP A 211 -7.30 7.76 -3.61
C TRP A 211 -7.18 9.29 -3.66
N CYS A 212 -6.77 9.88 -4.78
CA CYS A 212 -6.74 11.34 -4.92
C CYS A 212 -8.12 11.98 -4.74
N ILE A 213 -9.18 11.42 -5.33
CA ILE A 213 -10.54 11.95 -5.20
C ILE A 213 -11.00 11.98 -3.73
N ASP A 214 -10.64 10.97 -2.95
CA ASP A 214 -10.99 10.87 -1.53
C ASP A 214 -10.32 11.96 -0.67
N HIS A 215 -9.16 12.46 -1.08
CA HIS A 215 -8.38 13.46 -0.32
C HIS A 215 -8.52 14.89 -0.86
N VAL A 216 -8.59 15.06 -2.18
CA VAL A 216 -8.63 16.38 -2.84
C VAL A 216 -9.81 17.23 -2.36
N PHE A 217 -10.98 16.63 -2.16
CA PHE A 217 -12.14 17.39 -1.68
C PHE A 217 -11.99 17.94 -0.26
N LEU A 218 -11.11 17.35 0.55
CA LEU A 218 -10.82 17.80 1.91
C LEU A 218 -9.65 18.80 1.92
N GLU A 219 -8.58 18.49 1.20
CA GLU A 219 -7.33 19.26 1.23
C GLU A 219 -7.34 20.47 0.30
N TYR A 220 -7.99 20.35 -0.86
CA TYR A 220 -8.03 21.36 -1.91
C TYR A 220 -9.47 21.70 -2.38
N PRO A 221 -10.41 22.01 -1.46
CA PRO A 221 -11.84 22.15 -1.77
C PRO A 221 -12.18 23.33 -2.70
N LYS A 222 -11.25 24.27 -2.94
CA LYS A 222 -11.48 25.50 -3.72
C LYS A 222 -10.60 25.59 -4.95
N GLU A 223 -9.69 24.65 -5.13
CA GLU A 223 -8.64 24.67 -6.13
C GLU A 223 -9.23 24.22 -7.47
N ARG A 224 -9.51 25.20 -8.33
CA ARG A 224 -10.22 24.97 -9.59
C ARG A 224 -9.51 23.98 -10.51
N GLU A 225 -8.19 23.91 -10.47
CA GLU A 225 -7.41 22.99 -11.29
C GLU A 225 -7.77 21.54 -10.99
N PHE A 226 -7.74 21.15 -9.71
CA PHE A 226 -8.18 19.84 -9.26
C PHE A 226 -9.64 19.57 -9.61
N LEU A 227 -10.54 20.50 -9.32
CA LEU A 227 -11.97 20.30 -9.57
C LEU A 227 -12.26 20.15 -11.07
N ASN A 228 -11.60 20.92 -11.93
CA ASN A 228 -11.74 20.79 -13.38
C ASN A 228 -11.27 19.41 -13.87
N LEU A 229 -10.14 18.91 -13.34
CA LEU A 229 -9.62 17.58 -13.68
C LEU A 229 -10.51 16.46 -13.14
N ILE A 230 -11.04 16.59 -11.92
CA ILE A 230 -12.02 15.65 -11.38
C ILE A 230 -13.28 15.63 -12.25
N PHE A 231 -13.85 16.79 -12.56
CA PHE A 231 -15.10 16.83 -13.32
C PHE A 231 -14.93 16.41 -14.77
N SER A 232 -13.77 16.60 -15.39
CA SER A 232 -13.51 16.09 -16.74
C SER A 232 -13.68 14.56 -16.81
N LYS A 233 -13.32 13.85 -15.73
CA LYS A 233 -13.46 12.39 -15.56
C LYS A 233 -14.88 11.90 -15.25
N ILE A 234 -15.85 12.79 -15.02
CA ILE A 234 -17.26 12.41 -15.01
C ILE A 234 -17.70 12.21 -16.47
N ASN A 235 -17.45 11.03 -17.01
CA ASN A 235 -17.78 10.64 -18.37
C ASN A 235 -18.17 9.15 -18.42
N ASN A 236 -18.33 8.59 -19.63
CA ASN A 236 -18.69 7.19 -19.85
C ASN A 236 -17.48 6.27 -20.11
N GLU A 237 -16.25 6.81 -20.17
CA GLU A 237 -15.03 6.04 -20.44
C GLU A 237 -14.66 5.19 -19.23
N ASN A 238 -14.72 5.77 -18.02
CA ASN A 238 -14.55 5.05 -16.78
C ASN A 238 -15.72 5.29 -15.82
N ILE A 239 -16.73 4.43 -15.93
CA ILE A 239 -17.96 4.48 -15.14
C ILE A 239 -17.67 4.33 -13.63
N PHE A 240 -16.62 3.57 -13.25
CA PHE A 240 -16.28 3.37 -11.84
C PHE A 240 -15.73 4.65 -11.21
N ILE A 241 -14.83 5.35 -11.90
CA ILE A 241 -14.30 6.64 -11.45
C ILE A 241 -15.40 7.70 -11.44
N ALA A 242 -16.20 7.81 -12.51
CA ALA A 242 -17.32 8.76 -12.54
C ALA A 242 -18.32 8.52 -11.39
N LYS A 243 -18.63 7.25 -11.08
CA LYS A 243 -19.46 6.86 -9.94
C LYS A 243 -18.83 7.25 -8.60
N HIS A 244 -17.53 7.03 -8.45
CA HIS A 244 -16.77 7.38 -7.24
C HIS A 244 -16.84 8.89 -7.00
N ILE A 245 -16.53 9.70 -8.03
CA ILE A 245 -16.60 11.16 -7.95
C ILE A 245 -17.99 11.62 -7.52
N LEU A 246 -19.06 11.15 -8.17
CA LEU A 246 -20.43 11.59 -7.85
C LEU A 246 -20.85 11.22 -6.42
N ARG A 247 -20.32 10.13 -5.87
CA ARG A 247 -20.57 9.71 -4.48
C ARG A 247 -19.79 10.56 -3.49
N GLN A 248 -18.52 10.80 -3.76
CA GLN A 248 -17.62 11.51 -2.84
C GLN A 248 -17.78 13.03 -2.92
N LEU A 249 -18.29 13.57 -4.03
CA LEU A 249 -18.45 15.00 -4.24
C LEU A 249 -19.25 15.64 -3.08
N PRO A 250 -18.63 16.48 -2.24
CA PRO A 250 -19.30 17.07 -1.09
C PRO A 250 -20.47 17.96 -1.51
N GLU A 251 -21.54 17.96 -0.72
CA GLU A 251 -22.73 18.77 -1.00
C GLU A 251 -22.42 20.27 -1.00
N ALA A 252 -21.47 20.72 -0.18
CA ALA A 252 -20.99 22.10 -0.17
C ALA A 252 -20.33 22.51 -1.50
N ILE A 253 -19.60 21.58 -2.13
CA ILE A 253 -18.99 21.82 -3.45
C ILE A 253 -20.06 21.74 -4.54
N LEU A 254 -20.93 20.72 -4.48
CA LEU A 254 -22.03 20.55 -5.43
C LEU A 254 -23.06 21.70 -5.36
N ALA A 255 -23.22 22.38 -4.22
CA ALA A 255 -24.13 23.51 -4.07
C ALA A 255 -23.68 24.79 -4.82
N GLN A 256 -22.44 24.81 -5.32
CA GLN A 256 -21.90 25.92 -6.11
C GLN A 256 -22.48 25.90 -7.53
N ASP A 257 -22.96 27.05 -7.99
CA ASP A 257 -23.66 27.20 -9.29
C ASP A 257 -22.86 26.59 -10.46
N TRP A 258 -21.58 26.94 -10.59
CA TRP A 258 -20.73 26.45 -11.66
C TRP A 258 -20.52 24.92 -11.63
N VAL A 259 -20.46 24.31 -10.44
CA VAL A 259 -20.33 22.84 -10.30
C VAL A 259 -21.60 22.16 -10.78
N GLN A 260 -22.77 22.68 -10.37
CA GLN A 260 -24.05 22.13 -10.83
C GLN A 260 -24.17 22.20 -12.35
N GLN A 261 -23.74 23.33 -12.95
CA GLN A 261 -23.73 23.49 -14.41
C GLN A 261 -22.82 22.46 -15.08
N VAL A 262 -21.59 22.26 -14.58
CA VAL A 262 -20.65 21.27 -15.14
C VAL A 262 -21.18 19.85 -15.03
N VAL A 263 -21.68 19.45 -13.86
CA VAL A 263 -22.25 18.11 -13.65
C VAL A 263 -23.49 17.90 -14.53
N TRP A 264 -24.35 18.90 -14.66
CA TRP A 264 -25.54 18.82 -15.52
C TRP A 264 -25.19 18.75 -17.01
N MET A 265 -24.17 19.46 -17.48
CA MET A 265 -23.73 19.37 -18.88
C MET A 265 -23.34 17.94 -19.26
N LYS A 266 -22.73 17.20 -18.33
CA LYS A 266 -22.31 15.79 -18.54
C LYS A 266 -23.46 14.79 -18.40
N TYR A 267 -24.52 15.16 -17.68
CA TYR A 267 -25.61 14.26 -17.31
C TYR A 267 -26.19 13.46 -18.49
N GLY A 268 -26.43 14.09 -19.64
CA GLY A 268 -27.04 13.44 -20.80
C GLY A 268 -26.19 12.32 -21.43
N GLU A 269 -24.88 12.38 -21.26
CA GLU A 269 -23.91 11.43 -21.83
C GLU A 269 -23.62 10.26 -20.87
N LEU A 270 -24.03 10.38 -19.61
CA LEU A 270 -23.78 9.38 -18.60
C LEU A 270 -24.68 8.14 -18.80
N PRO A 271 -24.19 6.93 -18.48
CA PRO A 271 -25.03 5.76 -18.37
C PRO A 271 -26.19 5.98 -17.39
N TYR A 272 -27.31 5.31 -17.64
CA TYR A 272 -28.53 5.47 -16.86
C TYR A 272 -28.33 5.36 -15.34
N SER A 273 -27.50 4.42 -14.87
CA SER A 273 -27.20 4.25 -13.45
C SER A 273 -26.54 5.49 -12.82
N LEU A 274 -25.69 6.19 -13.56
CA LEU A 274 -25.04 7.42 -13.12
C LEU A 274 -25.97 8.63 -13.25
N GLN A 275 -26.85 8.66 -14.27
CA GLN A 275 -27.91 9.67 -14.34
C GLN A 275 -28.78 9.64 -13.08
N ILE A 276 -29.26 8.45 -12.68
CA ILE A 276 -30.04 8.28 -11.45
C ILE A 276 -29.27 8.73 -10.21
N LEU A 277 -27.97 8.39 -10.12
CA LEU A 277 -27.12 8.86 -9.02
C LEU A 277 -27.01 10.38 -8.99
N THR A 278 -26.75 11.03 -10.13
CA THR A 278 -26.66 12.48 -10.25
C THR A 278 -27.93 13.18 -9.78
N LEU A 279 -29.11 12.72 -10.23
CA LEU A 279 -30.39 13.29 -9.79
C LEU A 279 -30.58 13.15 -8.28
N ARG A 280 -30.24 12.01 -7.69
CA ARG A 280 -30.29 11.82 -6.23
C ARG A 280 -29.36 12.77 -5.49
N ARG A 281 -28.15 13.01 -6.00
CA ARG A 281 -27.23 14.01 -5.42
C ARG A 281 -27.81 15.42 -5.52
N PHE A 282 -28.46 15.76 -6.63
CA PHE A 282 -29.09 17.07 -6.82
C PHE A 282 -30.28 17.31 -5.86
N GLN A 283 -31.04 16.27 -5.49
CA GLN A 283 -32.12 16.39 -4.51
C GLN A 283 -31.64 16.77 -3.10
N ALA A 284 -30.40 16.41 -2.77
CA ALA A 284 -29.82 16.68 -1.45
C ALA A 284 -29.51 18.17 -1.23
N ILE A 285 -29.48 18.98 -2.31
CA ILE A 285 -29.09 20.39 -2.25
C ILE A 285 -30.15 21.31 -2.88
N LEU A 286 -29.97 22.62 -2.72
CA LEU A 286 -30.71 23.63 -3.47
C LEU A 286 -29.98 23.92 -4.79
N LEU A 287 -30.64 23.63 -5.91
CA LEU A 287 -30.10 23.96 -7.22
C LEU A 287 -30.25 25.44 -7.52
N SER A 288 -29.31 25.97 -8.29
CA SER A 288 -29.36 27.33 -8.79
C SER A 288 -30.49 27.50 -9.79
N SER A 289 -31.13 28.66 -9.77
CA SER A 289 -32.17 29.03 -10.75
C SER A 289 -31.66 28.98 -12.20
N SER A 290 -30.34 29.09 -12.40
CA SER A 290 -29.67 28.92 -13.69
C SER A 290 -29.85 27.53 -14.33
N LEU A 291 -30.22 26.51 -13.55
CA LEU A 291 -30.50 25.15 -14.04
C LEU A 291 -31.98 24.87 -14.29
N GLU A 292 -32.89 25.71 -13.82
CA GLU A 292 -34.32 25.42 -13.78
C GLU A 292 -34.91 25.18 -15.17
N SER A 293 -34.54 26.02 -16.15
CA SER A 293 -34.98 25.87 -17.54
C SER A 293 -34.43 24.61 -18.19
N LYS A 294 -33.16 24.27 -17.92
CA LYS A 294 -32.51 23.06 -18.47
C LYS A 294 -33.14 21.78 -17.92
N ILE A 295 -33.37 21.75 -16.62
CA ILE A 295 -34.02 20.62 -15.93
C ILE A 295 -35.46 20.46 -16.40
N SER A 296 -36.21 21.56 -16.48
CA SER A 296 -37.60 21.54 -16.97
C SER A 296 -37.70 21.05 -18.40
N GLY A 297 -36.78 21.47 -19.29
CA GLY A 297 -36.72 20.98 -20.66
C GLY A 297 -36.45 19.49 -20.77
N TYR A 298 -35.61 18.93 -19.87
CA TYR A 298 -35.30 17.50 -19.85
C TYR A 298 -36.46 16.61 -19.36
N LYS A 299 -37.39 17.14 -18.55
CA LYS A 299 -38.53 16.34 -18.03
C LYS A 299 -39.34 15.65 -19.13
N ASN A 300 -39.39 16.21 -20.34
CA ASN A 300 -40.12 15.63 -21.46
C ASN A 300 -39.50 14.35 -22.03
N SER A 301 -38.20 14.13 -21.83
CA SER A 301 -37.49 12.93 -22.27
C SER A 301 -37.11 11.99 -21.13
N ALA A 302 -37.42 12.38 -19.89
CA ALA A 302 -37.15 11.59 -18.70
C ALA A 302 -38.08 10.37 -18.62
N ASN A 303 -37.52 9.22 -18.24
CA ASN A 303 -38.33 8.05 -17.94
C ASN A 303 -39.05 8.20 -16.58
N PHE A 304 -39.88 7.21 -16.22
CA PHE A 304 -40.67 7.26 -15.00
C PHE A 304 -39.84 7.54 -13.72
N GLU A 305 -38.72 6.83 -13.53
CA GLU A 305 -37.88 7.00 -12.35
C GLU A 305 -37.14 8.34 -12.34
N GLN A 306 -36.64 8.79 -13.50
CA GLN A 306 -36.01 10.11 -13.63
C GLN A 306 -37.01 11.22 -13.35
N SER A 307 -38.21 11.17 -13.92
CA SER A 307 -39.28 12.14 -13.70
C SER A 307 -39.63 12.25 -12.22
N LYS A 308 -39.81 11.11 -11.54
CA LYS A 308 -40.04 11.06 -10.09
C LYS A 308 -38.93 11.78 -9.30
N LEU A 309 -37.67 11.58 -9.69
CA LEU A 309 -36.55 12.24 -9.01
C LEU A 309 -36.50 13.75 -9.31
N LEU A 310 -36.72 14.14 -10.56
CA LEU A 310 -36.72 15.53 -11.02
C LEU A 310 -37.82 16.37 -10.34
N ASP A 311 -38.97 15.77 -10.02
CA ASP A 311 -40.07 16.47 -9.34
C ASP A 311 -39.78 16.83 -7.88
N GLN A 312 -38.80 16.17 -7.27
CA GLN A 312 -38.38 16.44 -5.88
C GLN A 312 -37.19 17.40 -5.79
N ILE A 313 -36.64 17.84 -6.93
CA ILE A 313 -35.57 18.83 -6.96
C ILE A 313 -36.10 20.18 -6.51
N ARG A 314 -35.30 20.88 -5.69
CA ARG A 314 -35.61 22.20 -5.15
C ARG A 314 -34.63 23.23 -5.70
N PHE A 315 -35.15 24.40 -6.08
CA PHE A 315 -34.36 25.52 -6.57
C PHE A 315 -34.21 26.60 -5.50
N LYS A 316 -33.11 27.35 -5.58
CA LYS A 316 -32.92 28.60 -4.85
C LYS A 316 -33.96 29.60 -5.33
N LYS A 317 -34.67 30.21 -4.39
CA LYS A 317 -35.64 31.28 -4.65
C LYS A 317 -34.93 32.54 -5.11
#